data_AF-A0A5B9WGV1-F1
#
_entry.id   AF-A0A5B9WGV1-F1
#
_cell.length_a   1.000
_cell.length_b   1.000
_cell.length_c   1.000
_cell.angle_alpha   90.00
_cell.angle_beta   90.00
_cell.angle_gamma   90.00
#
_symmetry.space_group_name_H-M   'P 1'
#
loop_
_entity.id
_entity.type
_entity.pdbx_description
1 polymer ?
#
loop_
_entity_poly.entity_id
_entity_poly.type
_entity_poly.pdbx_seq_one_letter_code
_entity_poly.pdbx_strand_id
1 'polypeptide(L)'
;MTPLEQLKTMLHERYHTYKNEEYGIELMPGLSDEEIDTVARQLPGRQVPADIRELLQFTSGFLFFGLDAITFDGVREFDMLNLIPFPVRLAGDGYGNYFVVDVDRSGKWGPVLYVLNDPQVIIKHSENVTEFLQDIHAFGKRTGTSSLDVIHNSTMEDIWERNNGFITRDDARHSNDPQLEAFAQQLPWNYMIADLREKSVRSGFAWGKFGTNMRNAIRDRDALLWGIERKPPQQRRPPFNNRQRSFR
;
A
#
# COMPACT_ATOMS: atom_id res chain seq x y z
N MET A 1 19.03 -12.40 -3.49
CA MET A 1 18.78 -11.78 -4.80
C MET A 1 18.42 -10.33 -4.55
N THR A 2 19.06 -9.38 -5.22
CA THR A 2 18.74 -7.95 -5.14
C THR A 2 17.60 -7.61 -6.11
N PRO A 3 16.96 -6.42 -5.99
CA PRO A 3 15.99 -5.95 -6.98
C PRO A 3 16.53 -5.93 -8.41
N LEU A 4 17.77 -5.47 -8.61
CA LEU A 4 18.41 -5.44 -9.92
C LEU A 4 18.64 -6.85 -10.49
N GLU A 5 19.11 -7.78 -9.66
CA GLU A 5 19.27 -9.17 -10.08
C GLU A 5 17.94 -9.77 -10.54
N GLN A 6 16.85 -9.53 -9.79
CA GLN A 6 15.52 -9.98 -10.19
C GLN A 6 15.06 -9.33 -11.49
N LEU A 7 15.22 -8.00 -11.64
CA LEU A 7 14.84 -7.31 -12.88
C LEU A 7 15.58 -7.86 -14.09
N LYS A 8 16.87 -8.18 -13.95
CA LYS A 8 17.67 -8.79 -15.03
C LYS A 8 17.09 -10.13 -15.48
N THR A 9 16.48 -10.91 -14.60
CA THR A 9 15.77 -12.14 -15.00
C THR A 9 14.58 -11.87 -15.91
N MET A 10 13.93 -10.72 -15.76
CA MET A 10 12.74 -10.33 -16.54
C MET A 10 13.09 -9.82 -17.94
N LEU A 11 14.31 -9.33 -18.18
CA LEU A 11 14.73 -8.71 -19.44
C LEU A 11 14.81 -9.70 -20.61
N HIS A 12 15.05 -10.98 -20.31
CA HIS A 12 15.19 -12.03 -21.31
C HIS A 12 13.89 -12.80 -21.57
N GLU A 13 12.82 -12.42 -20.87
CA GLU A 13 11.54 -13.11 -20.90
C GLU A 13 10.62 -12.50 -21.95
N ARG A 14 9.74 -13.36 -22.48
CA ARG A 14 8.65 -12.96 -23.38
C ARG A 14 7.32 -13.25 -22.70
N TYR A 15 6.54 -12.20 -22.54
CA TYR A 15 5.22 -12.23 -21.91
C TYR A 15 4.13 -12.15 -22.97
N HIS A 16 2.89 -12.44 -22.59
CA HIS A 16 1.75 -12.43 -23.52
C HIS A 16 0.60 -11.60 -22.96
N THR A 17 -0.03 -10.78 -23.83
CA THR A 17 -1.26 -10.05 -23.49
C THR A 17 -2.47 -10.96 -23.50
N TYR A 18 -3.65 -10.49 -23.08
CA TYR A 18 -4.88 -11.30 -23.05
C TYR A 18 -5.34 -11.74 -24.45
N LYS A 19 -4.82 -11.08 -25.50
CA LYS A 19 -4.99 -11.45 -26.90
C LYS A 19 -3.87 -12.36 -27.43
N ASN A 20 -2.99 -12.83 -26.54
CA ASN A 20 -1.81 -13.63 -26.86
C ASN A 20 -0.78 -12.91 -27.74
N GLU A 21 -0.72 -11.58 -27.64
CA GLU A 21 0.32 -10.78 -28.31
C GLU A 21 1.58 -10.81 -27.44
N GLU A 22 2.72 -11.11 -28.05
CA GLU A 22 4.00 -11.16 -27.35
C GLU A 22 4.52 -9.75 -27.04
N TYR A 23 5.06 -9.56 -25.83
CA TYR A 23 5.79 -8.35 -25.46
C TYR A 23 6.96 -8.66 -24.52
N GLY A 24 7.91 -7.73 -24.42
CA GLY A 24 8.96 -7.72 -23.41
C GLY A 24 8.88 -6.45 -22.58
N ILE A 25 9.69 -6.36 -21.52
CA ILE A 25 9.79 -5.13 -20.74
C ILE A 25 10.65 -4.09 -21.46
N GLU A 26 10.25 -2.83 -21.37
CA GLU A 26 11.01 -1.69 -21.92
C GLU A 26 11.56 -0.88 -20.76
N LEU A 27 12.89 -0.81 -20.65
CA LEU A 27 13.56 -0.06 -19.58
C LEU A 27 13.53 1.44 -19.86
N MET A 28 13.30 2.21 -18.81
CA MET A 28 13.57 3.65 -18.79
C MET A 28 15.08 3.88 -18.58
N PRO A 29 15.61 5.07 -18.94
CA PRO A 29 17.00 5.41 -18.66
C PRO A 29 17.35 5.26 -17.17
N GLY A 30 18.58 4.83 -16.88
CA GLY A 30 19.13 4.90 -15.53
C GLY A 30 19.38 6.34 -15.09
N LEU A 31 19.41 6.55 -13.78
CA LEU A 31 19.70 7.83 -13.15
C LEU A 31 21.19 7.99 -12.87
N SER A 32 21.69 9.21 -13.00
CA SER A 32 22.99 9.63 -12.49
C SER A 32 23.03 9.67 -10.96
N ASP A 33 24.23 9.68 -10.37
CA ASP A 33 24.37 9.81 -8.91
C ASP A 33 23.74 11.10 -8.37
N GLU A 34 23.78 12.19 -9.14
CA GLU A 34 23.22 13.49 -8.80
C GLU A 34 21.68 13.48 -8.80
N GLU A 35 21.08 12.76 -9.75
CA GLU A 35 19.63 12.51 -9.79
C GLU A 35 19.20 11.62 -8.63
N ILE A 36 19.96 10.56 -8.33
CA ILE A 36 19.67 9.69 -7.18
C ILE A 36 19.81 10.46 -5.86
N ASP A 37 20.77 11.36 -5.73
CA ASP A 37 20.90 12.24 -4.56
C ASP A 37 19.72 13.23 -4.46
N THR A 38 19.09 13.57 -5.58
CA THR A 38 17.85 14.37 -5.61
C THR A 38 16.65 13.56 -5.13
N VAL A 39 16.56 12.28 -5.50
CA VAL A 39 15.58 11.33 -4.94
C VAL A 39 15.82 11.17 -3.43
N ALA A 40 17.06 10.90 -3.03
CA ALA A 40 17.46 10.69 -1.64
C ALA A 40 17.06 11.86 -0.74
N ARG A 41 17.28 13.11 -1.17
CA ARG A 41 16.92 14.32 -0.41
C ARG A 41 15.44 14.44 -0.08
N GLN A 42 14.57 13.77 -0.83
CA GLN A 42 13.12 13.77 -0.61
C GLN A 42 12.67 12.65 0.35
N LEU A 43 13.53 11.67 0.61
CA LEU A 43 13.25 10.58 1.53
C LEU A 43 13.62 10.92 2.98
N PRO A 44 12.96 10.29 3.97
CA PRO A 44 13.45 10.28 5.34
C PRO A 44 14.90 9.74 5.37
N GLY A 45 15.70 10.22 6.32
CA GLY A 45 17.12 9.86 6.41
C GLY A 45 18.02 10.41 5.29
N ARG A 46 17.45 11.03 4.25
CA ARG A 46 18.16 11.59 3.08
C ARG A 46 19.05 10.58 2.35
N GLN A 47 18.64 9.32 2.34
CA GLN A 47 19.39 8.24 1.73
C GLN A 47 18.50 7.31 0.93
N VAL A 48 19.10 6.66 -0.07
CA VAL A 48 18.52 5.54 -0.81
C VAL A 48 19.31 4.29 -0.45
N PRO A 49 18.67 3.16 -0.12
CA PRO A 49 19.37 1.90 0.14
C PRO A 49 20.29 1.50 -1.02
N ALA A 50 21.43 0.86 -0.72
CA ALA A 50 22.46 0.61 -1.72
C ALA A 50 21.98 -0.26 -2.90
N ASP A 51 21.13 -1.25 -2.63
CA ASP A 51 20.50 -2.12 -3.63
C ASP A 51 19.49 -1.37 -4.51
N ILE A 52 18.77 -0.40 -3.94
CA ILE A 52 17.87 0.49 -4.70
C ILE A 52 18.68 1.52 -5.51
N ARG A 53 19.80 2.03 -4.98
CA ARG A 53 20.71 2.89 -5.75
C ARG A 53 21.25 2.15 -6.97
N GLU A 54 21.71 0.91 -6.80
CA GLU A 54 22.18 0.07 -7.90
C GLU A 54 21.08 -0.12 -8.97
N LEU A 55 19.84 -0.36 -8.53
CA LEU A 55 18.69 -0.46 -9.42
C LEU A 55 18.44 0.84 -10.19
N LEU A 56 18.43 1.99 -9.50
CA LEU A 56 18.20 3.31 -10.11
C LEU A 56 19.28 3.70 -11.11
N GLN A 57 20.55 3.37 -10.82
CA GLN A 57 21.66 3.58 -11.76
C GLN A 57 21.49 2.77 -13.04
N PHE A 58 20.90 1.57 -12.93
CA PHE A 58 20.60 0.73 -14.08
C PHE A 58 19.37 1.21 -14.85
N THR A 59 18.31 1.61 -14.14
CA THR A 59 17.06 2.10 -14.72
C THR A 59 16.21 2.85 -13.69
N SER A 60 15.55 3.94 -14.07
CA SER A 60 14.55 4.59 -13.21
C SER A 60 13.24 3.78 -13.11
N GLY A 61 13.01 2.84 -14.02
CA GLY A 61 11.75 2.12 -14.12
C GLY A 61 11.59 1.34 -15.43
N PHE A 62 10.43 0.72 -15.64
CA PHE A 62 10.15 0.01 -16.88
C PHE A 62 8.66 -0.05 -17.20
N LEU A 63 8.35 -0.25 -18.47
CA LEU A 63 6.99 -0.48 -18.93
C LEU A 63 6.67 -1.97 -18.86
N PHE A 64 5.52 -2.28 -18.27
CA PHE A 64 5.00 -3.63 -18.14
C PHE A 64 3.50 -3.63 -18.45
N PHE A 65 3.07 -4.48 -19.39
CA PHE A 65 1.68 -4.50 -19.81
C PHE A 65 0.75 -4.88 -18.64
N GLY A 66 -0.32 -4.10 -18.46
CA GLY A 66 -1.32 -4.30 -17.41
C GLY A 66 -1.13 -3.45 -16.16
N LEU A 67 -0.04 -2.69 -16.08
CA LEU A 67 0.19 -1.69 -15.05
C LEU A 67 0.56 -0.35 -15.69
N ASP A 68 0.43 0.74 -14.94
CA ASP A 68 1.14 1.97 -15.27
C ASP A 68 2.66 1.71 -15.26
N ALA A 69 3.45 2.68 -15.77
CA ALA A 69 4.91 2.59 -15.69
C ALA A 69 5.37 2.26 -14.26
N ILE A 70 6.22 1.25 -14.13
CA ILE A 70 6.81 0.86 -12.86
C ILE A 70 8.05 1.71 -12.65
N THR A 71 8.06 2.60 -11.65
CA THR A 71 9.17 3.50 -11.36
C THR A 71 9.74 3.26 -9.97
N PHE A 72 11.02 3.59 -9.77
CA PHE A 72 11.71 3.46 -8.48
C PHE A 72 12.07 4.82 -7.87
N ASP A 73 11.74 5.91 -8.54
CA ASP A 73 12.01 7.29 -8.16
C ASP A 73 10.72 8.10 -7.93
N GLY A 74 9.55 7.45 -7.90
CA GLY A 74 8.21 8.03 -7.70
C GLY A 74 7.94 8.61 -6.30
N VAL A 75 8.92 9.33 -5.74
CA VAL A 75 8.79 10.07 -4.50
C VAL A 75 7.84 11.23 -4.74
N ARG A 76 6.81 11.38 -3.88
CA ARG A 76 5.73 12.39 -3.97
C ARG A 76 4.66 12.14 -5.04
N GLU A 77 4.66 10.99 -5.70
CA GLU A 77 3.60 10.60 -6.62
C GLU A 77 2.40 9.92 -5.93
N PHE A 78 2.36 9.96 -4.59
CA PHE A 78 1.30 9.41 -3.77
C PHE A 78 0.99 10.38 -2.61
N ASP A 79 -0.29 10.62 -2.33
CA ASP A 79 -0.74 11.74 -1.50
C ASP A 79 -1.51 11.32 -0.23
N MET A 80 -1.72 10.02 0.02
CA MET A 80 -2.40 9.51 1.22
C MET A 80 -1.44 9.46 2.43
N LEU A 81 -0.77 10.58 2.72
CA LEU A 81 0.33 10.68 3.68
C LEU A 81 -0.07 10.39 5.14
N ASN A 82 -1.35 10.48 5.48
CA ASN A 82 -1.84 10.09 6.81
C ASN A 82 -1.87 8.56 6.99
N LEU A 83 -1.91 7.79 5.90
CA LEU A 83 -1.87 6.34 5.91
C LEU A 83 -0.46 5.81 5.62
N ILE A 84 0.30 6.48 4.75
CA ILE A 84 1.68 6.08 4.39
C ILE A 84 2.54 7.35 4.42
N PRO A 85 3.29 7.62 5.51
CA PRO A 85 3.94 8.91 5.73
C PRO A 85 5.07 9.22 4.74
N PHE A 86 5.82 8.20 4.32
CA PHE A 86 6.96 8.34 3.42
C PHE A 86 6.84 7.38 2.24
N PRO A 87 5.88 7.62 1.33
CA PRO A 87 5.61 6.72 0.24
C PRO A 87 6.62 6.89 -0.88
N VAL A 88 7.01 5.76 -1.50
CA VAL A 88 7.54 5.76 -2.88
C VAL A 88 6.56 4.96 -3.74
N ARG A 89 5.89 5.64 -4.68
CA ARG A 89 4.99 4.97 -5.61
C ARG A 89 5.83 4.14 -6.57
N LEU A 90 5.52 2.85 -6.67
CA LEU A 90 6.13 1.95 -7.65
C LEU A 90 5.31 1.90 -8.93
N ALA A 91 3.99 1.76 -8.83
CA ALA A 91 3.11 1.65 -9.99
C ALA A 91 1.67 2.00 -9.61
N GLY A 92 0.86 2.28 -10.62
CA GLY A 92 -0.60 2.20 -10.54
C GLY A 92 -1.12 1.00 -11.34
N ASP A 93 -2.33 0.56 -11.04
CA ASP A 93 -3.02 -0.51 -11.78
C ASP A 93 -3.92 0.00 -12.93
N GLY A 94 -3.92 1.32 -13.18
CA GLY A 94 -4.79 1.98 -14.16
C GLY A 94 -6.24 2.21 -13.69
N TYR A 95 -6.62 1.76 -12.49
CA TYR A 95 -7.96 1.94 -11.90
C TYR A 95 -7.94 2.83 -10.64
N GLY A 96 -6.82 3.50 -10.39
CA GLY A 96 -6.65 4.38 -9.25
C GLY A 96 -6.20 3.65 -7.98
N ASN A 97 -5.66 2.43 -8.10
CA ASN A 97 -4.98 1.72 -7.01
C ASN A 97 -3.47 1.78 -7.22
N TYR A 98 -2.71 1.72 -6.13
CA TYR A 98 -1.28 2.01 -6.16
C TYR A 98 -0.44 0.99 -5.41
N PHE A 99 0.69 0.59 -5.99
CA PHE A 99 1.76 -0.11 -5.30
C PHE A 99 2.72 0.91 -4.74
N VAL A 100 2.94 0.89 -3.42
CA VAL A 100 3.70 1.91 -2.70
C VAL A 100 4.63 1.25 -1.70
N VAL A 101 5.91 1.62 -1.71
CA VAL A 101 6.84 1.26 -0.64
C VAL A 101 6.59 2.16 0.56
N ASP A 102 6.42 1.57 1.75
CA ASP A 102 6.46 2.30 3.02
C ASP A 102 7.93 2.45 3.45
N VAL A 103 8.49 3.66 3.31
CA VAL A 103 9.87 3.95 3.72
C VAL A 103 9.88 4.35 5.19
N ASP A 104 10.76 3.75 5.99
CA ASP A 104 10.86 4.09 7.40
C ASP A 104 11.60 5.42 7.63
N ARG A 105 11.59 5.92 8.87
CA ARG A 105 12.24 7.20 9.21
C ARG A 105 13.76 7.22 9.02
N SER A 106 14.39 6.05 8.94
CA SER A 106 15.81 5.93 8.64
C SER A 106 16.10 6.01 7.14
N GLY A 107 15.08 5.93 6.28
CA GLY A 107 15.24 5.85 4.83
C GLY A 107 15.34 4.41 4.31
N LYS A 108 15.10 3.41 5.15
CA LYS A 108 15.05 2.01 4.72
C LYS A 108 13.72 1.75 4.04
N TRP A 109 13.79 1.11 2.88
CA TRP A 109 12.61 0.70 2.14
C TRP A 109 12.01 -0.56 2.78
N GLY A 110 10.76 -0.45 3.20
CA GLY A 110 10.01 -1.54 3.82
C GLY A 110 9.20 -2.36 2.80
N PRO A 111 8.06 -2.94 3.23
CA PRO A 111 7.21 -3.70 2.34
C PRO A 111 6.56 -2.83 1.27
N VAL A 112 6.15 -3.48 0.19
CA VAL A 112 5.25 -2.88 -0.80
C VAL A 112 3.82 -3.10 -0.32
N LEU A 113 3.10 -2.00 -0.17
CA LEU A 113 1.67 -1.97 0.13
C LEU A 113 0.91 -1.77 -1.18
N TYR A 114 -0.15 -2.54 -1.38
CA TYR A 114 -1.14 -2.26 -2.40
C TYR A 114 -2.29 -1.48 -1.76
N VAL A 115 -2.47 -0.24 -2.20
CA VAL A 115 -3.46 0.70 -1.68
C VAL A 115 -4.60 0.80 -2.67
N LEU A 116 -5.75 0.29 -2.28
CA LEU A 116 -6.97 0.27 -3.07
C LEU A 116 -7.92 1.38 -2.63
N ASN A 117 -8.59 1.98 -3.62
CA ASN A 117 -9.56 3.05 -3.42
C ASN A 117 -11.01 2.59 -3.57
N ASP A 118 -11.28 1.45 -4.21
CA ASP A 118 -12.62 0.86 -4.29
C ASP A 118 -12.57 -0.69 -4.44
N PRO A 119 -12.86 -1.45 -3.37
CA PRO A 119 -13.04 -1.04 -1.98
C PRO A 119 -11.76 -0.46 -1.36
N GLN A 120 -11.95 0.33 -0.31
CA GLN A 120 -10.90 1.09 0.37
C GLN A 120 -10.11 0.20 1.33
N VAL A 121 -9.10 -0.48 0.80
CA VAL A 121 -8.30 -1.51 1.47
C VAL A 121 -6.80 -1.22 1.29
N ILE A 122 -6.00 -1.49 2.32
CA ILE A 122 -4.54 -1.57 2.22
C ILE A 122 -4.14 -3.02 2.43
N ILE A 123 -3.30 -3.55 1.55
CA ILE A 123 -2.82 -4.93 1.58
C ILE A 123 -1.29 -4.93 1.59
N LYS A 124 -0.67 -5.72 2.46
CA LYS A 124 0.76 -6.02 2.39
C LYS A 124 1.01 -6.93 1.19
N HIS A 125 1.50 -6.36 0.09
CA HIS A 125 1.65 -7.05 -1.18
C HIS A 125 2.92 -7.90 -1.23
N SER A 126 4.05 -7.36 -0.78
CA SER A 126 5.33 -8.07 -0.73
C SER A 126 6.21 -7.50 0.39
N GLU A 127 7.18 -8.27 0.87
CA GLU A 127 8.05 -7.85 1.98
C GLU A 127 9.06 -6.78 1.56
N ASN A 128 9.33 -6.63 0.26
CA ASN A 128 10.28 -5.68 -0.31
C ASN A 128 10.09 -5.54 -1.84
N VAL A 129 10.92 -4.71 -2.48
CA VAL A 129 10.92 -4.47 -3.94
C VAL A 129 11.35 -5.71 -4.74
N THR A 130 12.27 -6.52 -4.24
CA THR A 130 12.68 -7.76 -4.94
C THR A 130 11.49 -8.71 -5.07
N GLU A 131 10.77 -8.95 -3.98
CA GLU A 131 9.57 -9.79 -4.00
C GLU A 131 8.44 -9.18 -4.85
N PHE A 132 8.31 -7.85 -4.88
CA PHE A 132 7.39 -7.19 -5.80
C PHE A 132 7.73 -7.52 -7.26
N LEU A 133 8.99 -7.39 -7.67
CA LEU A 133 9.43 -7.71 -9.02
C LEU A 133 9.30 -9.21 -9.34
N GLN A 134 9.48 -10.09 -8.36
CA GLN A 134 9.17 -11.52 -8.51
C GLN A 134 7.69 -11.76 -8.79
N ASP A 135 6.81 -11.04 -8.09
CA ASP A 135 5.36 -11.16 -8.29
C ASP A 135 4.93 -10.63 -9.66
N ILE A 136 5.46 -9.48 -10.10
CA ILE A 136 5.22 -8.94 -11.46
C ILE A 136 5.68 -9.93 -12.52
N HIS A 137 6.83 -10.55 -12.34
CA HIS A 137 7.34 -11.59 -13.24
C HIS A 137 6.39 -12.79 -13.28
N ALA A 138 5.93 -13.28 -12.12
CA ALA A 138 4.99 -14.40 -12.04
C ALA A 138 3.62 -14.08 -12.65
N PHE A 139 3.16 -12.83 -12.50
CA PHE A 139 1.93 -12.31 -13.10
C PHE A 139 2.02 -12.29 -14.63
N GLY A 140 3.12 -11.75 -15.19
CA GLY A 140 3.35 -11.77 -16.63
C GLY A 140 3.38 -13.17 -17.24
N LYS A 141 3.94 -14.13 -16.50
CA LYS A 141 3.99 -15.55 -16.88
C LYS A 141 2.64 -16.25 -16.78
N ARG A 142 1.61 -15.59 -16.26
CA ARG A 142 0.23 -16.12 -16.12
C ARG A 142 0.20 -17.47 -15.42
N THR A 143 1.01 -17.59 -14.38
CA THR A 143 1.03 -18.81 -13.57
C THR A 143 -0.29 -19.02 -12.82
N GLY A 144 -1.13 -17.98 -12.69
CA GLY A 144 -2.34 -17.98 -11.87
C GLY A 144 -2.04 -18.00 -10.37
N THR A 145 -0.76 -17.86 -9.99
CA THR A 145 -0.28 -17.95 -8.60
C THR A 145 0.30 -16.64 -8.08
N SER A 146 0.39 -15.61 -8.94
CA SER A 146 0.88 -14.29 -8.52
C SER A 146 -0.02 -13.71 -7.42
N SER A 147 0.58 -12.94 -6.54
CA SER A 147 -0.15 -12.24 -5.48
C SER A 147 -1.10 -11.23 -6.09
N LEU A 148 -0.76 -10.60 -7.22
CA LEU A 148 -1.70 -9.82 -8.02
C LEU A 148 -2.96 -10.60 -8.40
N ASP A 149 -2.81 -11.80 -8.99
CA ASP A 149 -3.96 -12.63 -9.37
C ASP A 149 -4.83 -12.98 -8.14
N VAL A 150 -4.20 -13.36 -7.03
CA VAL A 150 -4.90 -13.77 -5.80
C VAL A 150 -5.57 -12.58 -5.11
N ILE A 151 -4.94 -11.41 -5.13
CA ILE A 151 -5.46 -10.21 -4.48
C ILE A 151 -6.70 -9.71 -5.23
N HIS A 152 -6.63 -9.61 -6.56
CA HIS A 152 -7.75 -9.16 -7.38
C HIS A 152 -8.93 -10.13 -7.36
N ASN A 153 -8.69 -11.44 -7.24
CA ASN A 153 -9.76 -12.45 -7.35
C ASN A 153 -10.51 -12.74 -6.04
N SER A 154 -9.90 -12.53 -4.87
CA SER A 154 -10.54 -12.94 -3.61
C SER A 154 -10.17 -12.12 -2.39
N THR A 155 -8.90 -11.75 -2.23
CA THR A 155 -8.38 -11.19 -0.97
C THR A 155 -9.04 -9.85 -0.63
N MET A 156 -9.23 -8.99 -1.63
CA MET A 156 -9.83 -7.66 -1.45
C MET A 156 -11.27 -7.72 -0.94
N GLU A 157 -12.11 -8.57 -1.55
CA GLU A 157 -13.51 -8.75 -1.14
C GLU A 157 -13.58 -9.38 0.26
N ASP A 158 -12.74 -10.38 0.53
CA ASP A 158 -12.71 -11.04 1.84
C ASP A 158 -12.29 -10.07 2.96
N ILE A 159 -11.30 -9.20 2.72
CA ILE A 159 -10.94 -8.14 3.68
C ILE A 159 -12.10 -7.16 3.85
N TRP A 160 -12.68 -6.67 2.76
CA TRP A 160 -13.73 -5.66 2.84
C TRP A 160 -14.99 -6.17 3.55
N GLU A 161 -15.45 -7.37 3.23
CA GLU A 161 -16.74 -7.90 3.69
C GLU A 161 -16.63 -8.72 4.98
N ARG A 162 -15.59 -9.54 5.13
CA ARG A 162 -15.55 -10.59 6.17
C ARG A 162 -14.51 -10.33 7.25
N ASN A 163 -13.29 -9.99 6.86
CA ASN A 163 -12.14 -9.87 7.74
C ASN A 163 -11.45 -8.51 7.55
N ASN A 164 -12.11 -7.46 8.03
CA ASN A 164 -11.70 -6.05 7.86
C ASN A 164 -10.33 -5.68 8.41
N GLY A 165 -9.58 -6.62 9.01
CA GLY A 165 -8.21 -6.44 9.45
C GLY A 165 -8.06 -5.61 10.73
N PHE A 166 -9.16 -5.38 11.46
CA PHE A 166 -9.15 -4.55 12.66
C PHE A 166 -9.22 -5.34 13.96
N ILE A 167 -8.48 -4.84 14.96
CA ILE A 167 -8.56 -5.20 16.36
C ILE A 167 -9.18 -4.01 17.11
N THR A 168 -9.94 -4.26 18.17
CA THR A 168 -10.45 -3.16 18.98
C THR A 168 -9.30 -2.50 19.75
N ARG A 169 -9.40 -1.19 19.99
CA ARG A 169 -8.43 -0.50 20.85
C ARG A 169 -8.36 -1.13 22.24
N ASP A 170 -9.49 -1.54 22.82
CA ASP A 170 -9.51 -2.08 24.17
C ASP A 170 -8.82 -3.43 24.26
N ASP A 171 -8.98 -4.32 23.26
CA ASP A 171 -8.21 -5.57 23.21
C ASP A 171 -6.71 -5.29 23.07
N ALA A 172 -6.32 -4.35 22.20
CA ALA A 172 -4.93 -3.98 21.97
C ALA A 172 -4.26 -3.36 23.22
N ARG A 173 -5.02 -2.63 24.05
CA ARG A 173 -4.53 -2.08 25.33
C ARG A 173 -4.21 -3.13 26.39
N HIS A 174 -4.69 -4.36 26.21
CA HIS A 174 -4.37 -5.49 27.08
C HIS A 174 -3.48 -6.51 26.37
N SER A 175 -2.87 -6.14 25.24
CA SER A 175 -1.92 -6.96 24.51
C SER A 175 -0.63 -7.16 25.32
N ASN A 176 0.01 -8.32 25.16
CA ASN A 176 1.36 -8.55 25.66
C ASN A 176 2.45 -7.97 24.74
N ASP A 177 2.08 -7.43 23.58
CA ASP A 177 2.96 -6.68 22.70
C ASP A 177 3.08 -5.22 23.18
N PRO A 178 4.25 -4.80 23.71
CA PRO A 178 4.40 -3.47 24.31
C PRO A 178 4.20 -2.32 23.32
N GLN A 179 4.52 -2.52 22.04
CA GLN A 179 4.34 -1.48 21.04
C GLN A 179 2.88 -1.35 20.64
N LEU A 180 2.17 -2.48 20.50
CA LEU A 180 0.72 -2.47 20.25
C LEU A 180 -0.04 -1.83 21.42
N GLU A 181 0.33 -2.19 22.64
CA GLU A 181 -0.24 -1.64 23.87
C GLU A 181 -0.02 -0.11 23.93
N ALA A 182 1.24 0.33 23.77
CA ALA A 182 1.60 1.74 23.81
C ALA A 182 0.91 2.55 22.71
N PHE A 183 0.78 2.00 21.50
CA PHE A 183 0.04 2.63 20.42
C PHE A 183 -1.45 2.75 20.75
N ALA A 184 -2.07 1.68 21.26
CA ALA A 184 -3.48 1.68 21.62
C ALA A 184 -3.82 2.66 22.76
N GLN A 185 -2.90 2.86 23.71
CA GLN A 185 -3.07 3.83 24.80
C GLN A 185 -3.12 5.28 24.30
N GLN A 186 -2.44 5.60 23.19
CA GLN A 186 -2.41 6.95 22.61
C GLN A 186 -3.67 7.28 21.80
N LEU A 187 -4.41 6.26 21.36
CA LEU A 187 -5.57 6.44 20.52
C LEU A 187 -6.81 6.84 21.33
N PRO A 188 -7.70 7.68 20.78
CA PRO A 188 -9.03 7.92 21.33
C PRO A 188 -9.87 6.63 21.39
N TRP A 189 -10.85 6.58 22.31
CA TRP A 189 -11.64 5.38 22.57
C TRP A 189 -12.42 4.85 21.35
N ASN A 190 -12.76 5.72 20.40
CA ASN A 190 -13.55 5.38 19.22
C ASN A 190 -12.70 4.91 18.04
N TYR A 191 -11.42 4.54 18.23
CA TYR A 191 -10.55 4.06 17.17
C TYR A 191 -10.48 2.53 17.14
N MET A 192 -10.32 2.00 15.93
CA MET A 192 -9.96 0.61 15.65
C MET A 192 -8.50 0.56 15.22
N ILE A 193 -7.82 -0.57 15.45
CA ILE A 193 -6.38 -0.70 15.15
C ILE A 193 -6.19 -1.74 14.06
N ALA A 194 -5.44 -1.40 13.02
CA ALA A 194 -4.90 -2.36 12.06
C ALA A 194 -3.40 -2.55 12.31
N ASP A 195 -2.96 -3.81 12.26
CA ASP A 195 -1.57 -4.20 12.52
C ASP A 195 -1.09 -5.17 11.45
N LEU A 196 -0.11 -4.73 10.66
CA LEU A 196 0.50 -5.52 9.59
C LEU A 196 1.96 -5.91 9.87
N ARG A 197 2.51 -5.59 11.05
CA ARG A 197 3.95 -5.82 11.35
C ARG A 197 4.36 -7.28 11.14
N GLU A 198 3.66 -8.19 11.83
CA GLU A 198 3.92 -9.63 11.81
C GLU A 198 2.91 -10.40 10.94
N LYS A 199 2.27 -9.71 9.99
CA LYS A 199 1.31 -10.31 9.08
C LYS A 199 2.00 -10.79 7.81
N SER A 200 1.54 -11.92 7.29
CA SER A 200 2.00 -12.44 6.01
C SER A 200 1.57 -11.52 4.87
N VAL A 201 2.30 -11.58 3.77
CA VAL A 201 1.84 -11.13 2.45
C VAL A 201 0.39 -11.56 2.20
N ARG A 202 -0.39 -10.68 1.55
CA ARG A 202 -1.84 -10.73 1.31
C ARG A 202 -2.72 -10.41 2.53
N SER A 203 -2.14 -10.16 3.70
CA SER A 203 -2.91 -9.58 4.81
C SER A 203 -3.16 -8.10 4.58
N GLY A 204 -4.29 -7.58 5.05
CA GLY A 204 -4.63 -6.19 4.88
C GLY A 204 -5.75 -5.73 5.82
N PHE A 205 -6.18 -4.49 5.66
CA PHE A 205 -7.28 -3.91 6.42
C PHE A 205 -8.07 -2.90 5.57
N ALA A 206 -9.36 -2.78 5.88
CA ALA A 206 -10.29 -1.91 5.17
C ALA A 206 -10.24 -0.48 5.71
N TRP A 207 -9.23 0.32 5.32
CA TRP A 207 -9.02 1.68 5.83
C TRP A 207 -10.24 2.60 5.68
N GLY A 208 -11.08 2.35 4.67
CA GLY A 208 -12.33 3.11 4.46
C GLY A 208 -13.58 2.57 5.15
N LYS A 209 -13.50 1.48 5.92
CA LYS A 209 -14.67 0.77 6.48
C LYS A 209 -15.56 1.67 7.33
N PHE A 210 -14.97 2.64 8.01
CA PHE A 210 -15.67 3.55 8.92
C PHE A 210 -15.80 4.99 8.38
N GLY A 211 -15.49 5.18 7.10
CA GLY A 211 -15.49 6.46 6.41
C GLY A 211 -14.19 6.72 5.67
N THR A 212 -14.26 7.55 4.63
CA THR A 212 -13.16 7.77 3.69
C THR A 212 -12.22 8.91 4.11
N ASN A 213 -12.50 9.58 5.23
CA ASN A 213 -11.72 10.74 5.67
C ASN A 213 -10.40 10.33 6.33
N MET A 214 -9.35 10.23 5.51
CA MET A 214 -8.00 9.87 5.93
C MET A 214 -7.37 10.81 6.97
N ARG A 215 -7.90 12.04 7.15
CA ARG A 215 -7.40 12.97 8.19
C ARG A 215 -7.58 12.45 9.61
N ASN A 216 -8.44 11.44 9.77
CA ASN A 216 -8.73 10.81 11.05
C ASN A 216 -7.98 9.48 11.23
N ALA A 217 -7.11 9.12 10.28
CA ALA A 217 -6.18 8.02 10.46
C ALA A 217 -4.99 8.50 11.28
N ILE A 218 -4.57 7.69 12.25
CA ILE A 218 -3.35 7.91 13.04
C ILE A 218 -2.40 6.77 12.69
N ARG A 219 -1.21 7.10 12.22
CA ARG A 219 -0.19 6.14 11.81
C ARG A 219 0.92 6.10 12.87
N ASP A 220 1.27 4.93 13.37
CA ASP A 220 2.51 4.78 14.15
C ASP A 220 3.72 5.17 13.29
N ARG A 221 4.67 5.89 13.86
CA ARG A 221 5.74 6.51 13.07
C ARG A 221 6.77 5.52 12.52
N ASP A 222 6.90 4.34 13.12
CA ASP A 222 8.04 3.45 12.89
C ASP A 222 7.62 1.98 12.65
N ALA A 223 6.39 1.59 13.02
CA ALA A 223 5.84 0.25 12.79
C ALA A 223 4.75 0.25 11.74
N LEU A 224 4.30 -0.89 11.21
CA LEU A 224 3.09 -1.00 10.37
C LEU A 224 1.81 -1.08 11.22
N LEU A 225 1.48 0.02 11.89
CA LEU A 225 0.31 0.16 12.77
C LEU A 225 -0.53 1.39 12.38
N TRP A 226 -1.84 1.20 12.31
CA TRP A 226 -2.81 2.26 11.99
C TRP A 226 -3.94 2.27 13.01
N GLY A 227 -4.30 3.45 13.49
CA GLY A 227 -5.55 3.73 14.18
C GLY A 227 -6.53 4.36 13.18
N ILE A 228 -7.67 3.71 12.95
CA ILE A 228 -8.73 4.22 12.09
C ILE A 228 -9.92 4.63 12.96
N GLU A 229 -10.34 5.88 12.82
CA GLU A 229 -11.50 6.40 13.55
C GLU A 229 -12.77 5.64 13.16
N ARG A 230 -13.42 5.03 14.14
CA ARG A 230 -14.77 4.50 14.00
C ARG A 230 -15.76 5.52 14.56
N LYS A 231 -16.42 6.26 13.67
CA LYS A 231 -17.50 7.16 14.10
C LYS A 231 -18.66 6.33 14.66
N PRO A 232 -19.30 6.79 15.75
CA PRO A 232 -20.57 6.23 16.15
C PRO A 232 -21.54 6.34 14.97
N PRO A 233 -22.47 5.37 14.80
CA PRO A 233 -23.53 5.51 13.81
C PRO A 233 -24.19 6.88 14.00
N GLN A 234 -24.26 7.70 12.95
CA GLN A 234 -25.08 8.90 13.02
C GLN A 234 -26.50 8.42 13.35
N GLN A 235 -27.02 8.78 14.52
CA GLN A 235 -28.45 8.64 14.79
C GLN A 235 -29.15 9.41 13.68
N ARG A 236 -29.82 8.70 12.78
CA ARG A 236 -30.69 9.31 11.78
C ARG A 236 -31.62 10.21 12.58
N ARG A 237 -31.50 11.53 12.39
CA ARG A 237 -32.51 12.45 12.94
C ARG A 237 -33.85 11.95 12.42
N PRO A 238 -34.83 11.68 13.30
CA PRO A 238 -36.14 11.26 12.81
C PRO A 238 -36.64 12.31 11.83
N PRO A 239 -37.28 11.91 10.71
CA PRO A 239 -37.81 12.87 9.77
C PRO A 239 -38.69 13.85 10.52
N PHE A 240 -38.47 15.16 10.30
CA PHE A 240 -39.29 16.21 10.87
C PHE A 240 -40.76 15.91 10.57
N ASN A 241 -41.50 15.52 11.59
CA ASN A 241 -42.92 15.19 11.47
C ASN A 241 -43.68 16.52 11.39
N ASN A 242 -43.86 17.06 10.18
CA ASN A 242 -44.75 18.20 9.93
C ASN A 242 -46.21 17.74 10.07
N ARG A 243 -46.64 17.48 11.31
CA ARG A 243 -48.05 17.41 11.69
C ARG A 243 -48.26 18.22 12.95
N GLN A 244 -48.46 19.51 12.76
CA GLN A 244 -49.39 20.31 13.56
C GLN A 244 -49.57 21.68 12.89
N ARG A 245 -50.55 21.76 11.98
CA ARG A 245 -51.37 22.96 11.79
C ARG A 245 -52.80 22.51 11.52
N SER A 246 -53.54 22.29 12.60
CA SER A 246 -55.00 22.31 12.61
C SER A 246 -55.42 23.23 13.75
N PHE A 247 -55.67 24.50 13.43
CA PHE A 247 -56.45 25.51 14.17
C PHE A 247 -56.51 26.70 13.20
N ARG A 248 -57.62 27.19 12.68
CA ARG A 248 -59.05 27.08 12.99
C ARG A 248 -59.85 27.11 11.70
#